data_AF-A0A3A5RTW8-F1
#
_entry.id   AF-A0A3A5RTW8-F1
#
_cell.length_a   1.000
_cell.length_b   1.000
_cell.length_c   1.000
_cell.angle_alpha   90.00
_cell.angle_beta   90.00
_cell.angle_gamma   90.00
#
_symmetry.space_group_name_H-M   'P 1'
#
loop_
_entity.id
_entity.type
_entity.pdbx_description
1 polymer ?
#
loop_
_entity_poly.entity_id
_entity_poly.type
_entity_poly.pdbx_seq_one_letter_code
_entity_poly.pdbx_strand_id
1 'polypeptide(L)'
;MERLNTIKELINQGNVEQAIQQLDEILQTDFPGKDEAYYLRGNAYRKQGNWQQALNNYQYAIDLNPESPAQHAYQMAMDILNFYNKDMYNQ
;
A
#
# COMPACT_ATOMS: atom_id res chain seq x y z
N MET A 1 -10.69 -9.61 10.19
CA MET A 1 -10.74 -9.82 8.73
C MET A 1 -11.85 -9.00 8.06
N GLU A 2 -13.03 -8.86 8.66
CA GLU A 2 -14.15 -8.09 8.08
C GLU A 2 -13.80 -6.63 7.74
N ARG A 3 -13.09 -5.92 8.64
CA ARG A 3 -12.63 -4.53 8.40
C ARG A 3 -11.76 -4.39 7.15
N LEU A 4 -10.79 -5.28 6.94
CA LEU A 4 -9.91 -5.24 5.77
C LEU A 4 -10.66 -5.57 4.48
N ASN A 5 -11.72 -6.40 4.55
CA ASN A 5 -12.57 -6.67 3.39
C ASN A 5 -13.34 -5.42 2.96
N THR A 6 -13.95 -4.69 3.90
CA THR A 6 -14.61 -3.41 3.61
C THR A 6 -13.62 -2.39 3.01
N ILE A 7 -12.41 -2.32 3.56
CA ILE A 7 -11.36 -1.44 3.01
C ILE A 7 -10.99 -1.84 1.57
N LYS A 8 -10.84 -3.14 1.28
CA LYS A 8 -10.60 -3.63 -0.09
C LYS A 8 -11.72 -3.19 -1.04
N GLU A 9 -12.97 -3.26 -0.60
CA GLU A 9 -14.11 -2.81 -1.40
C GLU A 9 -14.06 -1.30 -1.66
N LEU A 10 -13.76 -0.48 -0.65
CA LEU A 10 -13.58 0.97 -0.82
C LEU A 10 -12.48 1.30 -1.83
N ILE A 11 -11.34 0.61 -1.74
CA ILE A 11 -10.22 0.77 -2.69
C ILE A 11 -10.67 0.42 -4.12
N ASN A 12 -11.46 -0.65 -4.28
CA ASN A 12 -11.97 -1.08 -5.58
C ASN A 12 -12.99 -0.09 -6.16
N GLN A 13 -13.82 0.52 -5.31
CA GLN A 13 -14.79 1.55 -5.68
C GLN A 13 -14.14 2.93 -5.96
N GLY A 14 -12.85 3.10 -5.67
CA GLY A 14 -12.14 4.36 -5.82
C GLY A 14 -12.28 5.31 -4.63
N ASN A 15 -12.95 4.88 -3.55
CA ASN A 15 -13.08 5.60 -2.28
C ASN A 15 -11.79 5.48 -1.45
N VAL A 16 -10.66 5.82 -2.08
CA VAL A 16 -9.31 5.58 -1.57
C VAL A 16 -8.97 6.43 -0.35
N GLU A 17 -9.51 7.65 -0.23
CA GLU A 17 -9.29 8.49 0.95
C GLU A 17 -9.92 7.89 2.21
N GLN A 18 -11.17 7.42 2.12
CA GLN A 18 -11.84 6.73 3.22
C GLN A 18 -11.14 5.43 3.60
N ALA A 19 -10.65 4.69 2.61
CA ALA A 19 -9.84 3.49 2.84
C ALA A 19 -8.56 3.81 3.61
N ILE A 20 -7.83 4.87 3.22
CA ILE A 20 -6.60 5.30 3.91
C ILE A 20 -6.90 5.70 5.35
N GLN A 21 -7.96 6.46 5.60
CA GLN A 21 -8.34 6.86 6.96
C GLN A 21 -8.60 5.65 7.86
N GLN A 22 -9.37 4.66 7.37
CA GLN A 22 -9.62 3.44 8.16
C GLN A 22 -8.34 2.61 8.37
N LEU A 23 -7.44 2.60 7.39
CA LEU A 23 -6.15 1.93 7.52
C LEU A 23 -5.25 2.63 8.54
N ASP A 24 -5.26 3.96 8.60
CA ASP A 24 -4.50 4.72 9.60
C ASP A 24 -4.98 4.38 11.02
N GLU A 25 -6.29 4.28 11.23
CA GLU A 25 -6.87 3.85 12.52
C GLU A 25 -6.45 2.42 12.88
N ILE A 26 -6.48 1.49 11.92
CA ILE A 26 -6.04 0.09 12.15
C ILE A 26 -4.57 0.03 12.54
N LEU A 27 -3.72 0.76 11.82
CA LEU A 27 -2.26 0.75 12.01
C LEU A 27 -1.82 1.38 13.34
N GLN A 28 -2.65 2.23 13.95
CA GLN A 28 -2.44 2.78 15.29
C GLN A 28 -2.73 1.78 16.43
N THR A 29 -3.35 0.64 16.12
CA THR A 29 -3.69 -0.38 17.12
C THR A 29 -2.77 -1.60 17.06
N ASP A 30 -2.89 -2.53 18.00
CA ASP A 30 -2.21 -3.82 17.95
C ASP A 30 -2.99 -4.84 17.11
N PHE A 31 -3.20 -4.51 15.84
CA PHE A 31 -3.97 -5.33 14.91
C PHE A 31 -3.15 -6.52 14.38
N PRO A 32 -3.65 -7.77 14.46
CA PRO A 32 -3.01 -8.90 13.80
C PRO A 32 -3.26 -8.82 12.29
N GLY A 33 -2.19 -8.68 11.50
CA GLY A 33 -2.26 -8.49 10.04
C GLY A 33 -1.87 -7.08 9.58
N LYS A 34 -0.95 -6.41 10.29
CA LYS A 34 -0.42 -5.10 9.88
C LYS A 34 0.23 -5.14 8.51
N ASP A 35 0.85 -6.25 8.13
CA ASP A 35 1.39 -6.47 6.78
C ASP A 35 0.31 -6.32 5.71
N GLU A 36 -0.85 -6.95 5.89
CA GLU A 36 -1.99 -6.81 4.97
C GLU A 36 -2.55 -5.38 4.97
N ALA A 37 -2.63 -4.73 6.14
CA ALA A 37 -3.07 -3.34 6.23
C ALA A 37 -2.12 -2.37 5.49
N TYR A 38 -0.81 -2.49 5.68
CA TYR A 38 0.18 -1.71 4.94
C TYR A 38 0.12 -2.00 3.43
N TYR A 39 -0.05 -3.25 3.03
CA TYR A 39 -0.25 -3.60 1.62
C TYR A 39 -1.47 -2.90 1.00
N LEU A 40 -2.61 -2.91 1.70
CA LEU A 40 -3.83 -2.23 1.24
C LEU A 40 -3.66 -0.71 1.20
N ARG A 41 -2.95 -0.13 2.16
CA ARG A 41 -2.64 1.31 2.18
C ARG A 41 -1.75 1.70 1.01
N GLY A 42 -0.76 0.86 0.68
CA GLY A 42 0.06 1.00 -0.51
C GLY A 42 -0.79 0.97 -1.79
N ASN A 43 -1.73 0.04 -1.89
CA ASN A 43 -2.67 -0.04 -3.02
C ASN A 43 -3.57 1.20 -3.15
N ALA A 44 -4.04 1.75 -2.03
CA ALA A 44 -4.84 2.97 -2.03
C ALA A 44 -4.04 4.19 -2.52
N TYR A 45 -2.81 4.38 -2.02
CA TYR A 45 -1.92 5.44 -2.50
C TYR A 45 -1.51 5.27 -3.96
N ARG A 46 -1.28 4.03 -4.41
CA ARG A 46 -1.01 3.73 -5.82
C ARG A 46 -2.17 4.17 -6.71
N LYS A 47 -3.42 3.92 -6.30
CA LYS A 47 -4.62 4.39 -7.02
C LYS A 47 -4.77 5.92 -7.02
N GLN A 48 -4.27 6.61 -6.00
CA GLN A 48 -4.17 8.08 -5.99
C GLN A 48 -3.02 8.62 -6.86
N GLY A 49 -2.17 7.76 -7.42
CA GLY A 49 -0.95 8.16 -8.13
C GLY A 49 0.17 8.64 -7.19
N ASN A 50 0.03 8.48 -5.88
CA ASN A 50 1.07 8.79 -4.91
C ASN A 50 2.03 7.60 -4.76
N TRP A 51 2.92 7.47 -5.75
CA TRP A 51 3.84 6.34 -5.86
C TRP A 51 4.83 6.24 -4.71
N GLN A 52 5.30 7.37 -4.19
CA GLN A 52 6.22 7.37 -3.04
C GLN A 52 5.57 6.76 -1.80
N GLN A 53 4.34 7.17 -1.48
CA GLN A 53 3.62 6.59 -0.35
C GLN A 53 3.25 5.13 -0.62
N ALA A 54 2.91 4.77 -1.86
CA ALA A 54 2.67 3.38 -2.22
C ALA A 54 3.88 2.48 -1.90
N LEU A 55 5.07 2.86 -2.38
CA LEU A 55 6.32 2.13 -2.15
C LEU A 55 6.68 2.03 -0.67
N ASN A 56 6.58 3.13 0.09
CA ASN A 56 6.88 3.12 1.52
C ASN A 56 5.98 2.11 2.26
N ASN A 57 4.67 2.11 1.96
CA ASN A 57 3.73 1.19 2.61
C ASN A 57 3.96 -0.26 2.16
N TYR A 58 4.28 -0.51 0.89
CA TYR A 58 4.67 -1.85 0.45
C TYR A 58 5.96 -2.33 1.15
N GLN A 59 6.94 -1.45 1.34
CA GLN A 59 8.16 -1.80 2.08
C GLN A 59 7.85 -2.20 3.53
N TYR A 60 7.03 -1.41 4.24
CA TYR A 60 6.61 -1.78 5.60
C TYR A 60 5.88 -3.13 5.65
N ALA A 61 5.06 -3.44 4.65
CA ALA A 61 4.40 -4.74 4.56
C ALA A 61 5.42 -5.89 4.34
N ILE A 62 6.42 -5.69 3.49
CA ILE A 62 7.50 -6.67 3.23
C ILE A 62 8.36 -6.88 4.47
N ASP A 63 8.69 -5.81 5.20
CA ASP A 63 9.50 -5.88 6.42
C ASP A 63 8.79 -6.69 7.53
N LEU A 64 7.46 -6.62 7.58
CA LEU A 64 6.65 -7.40 8.52
C LEU A 64 6.42 -8.84 8.04
N ASN A 65 6.17 -9.02 6.75
CA ASN A 65 5.92 -10.30 6.13
C ASN A 65 6.52 -10.33 4.72
N PRO A 66 7.73 -10.91 4.57
CA PRO A 66 8.41 -11.01 3.28
C PRO A 66 7.64 -11.85 2.25
N GLU A 67 6.76 -12.75 2.67
CA GLU A 67 5.94 -13.58 1.79
C GLU A 67 4.62 -12.90 1.37
N SER A 68 4.40 -11.66 1.83
CA SER A 68 3.18 -10.91 1.49
C SER A 68 3.16 -10.53 -0.01
N PRO A 69 1.96 -10.33 -0.59
CA PRO A 69 1.82 -9.84 -1.97
C PRO A 69 2.48 -8.47 -2.21
N ALA A 70 2.85 -7.75 -1.14
CA ALA A 70 3.49 -6.44 -1.23
C ALA A 70 4.84 -6.48 -1.96
N GLN A 71 5.59 -7.60 -1.92
CA GLN A 71 6.84 -7.72 -2.66
C GLN A 71 6.62 -7.52 -4.17
N HIS A 72 5.64 -8.22 -4.73
CA HIS A 72 5.30 -8.10 -6.15
C HIS A 72 4.74 -6.71 -6.48
N ALA A 73 3.93 -6.14 -5.59
CA ALA A 73 3.38 -4.80 -5.79
C ALA A 73 4.45 -3.70 -5.72
N TYR A 74 5.44 -3.83 -4.85
CA TYR A 74 6.60 -2.95 -4.75
C TYR A 74 7.41 -3.00 -6.04
N GLN A 75 7.77 -4.20 -6.52
CA GLN A 75 8.50 -4.39 -7.77
C GLN A 75 7.76 -3.77 -8.95
N MET A 76 6.46 -4.05 -9.08
CA MET A 76 5.61 -3.46 -10.13
C MET A 76 5.60 -1.92 -10.06
N ALA A 77 5.48 -1.36 -8.87
CA ALA A 77 5.53 0.09 -8.70
C ALA A 77 6.89 0.67 -9.10
N MET A 78 8.00 0.02 -8.70
CA MET A 78 9.35 0.43 -9.11
C MET A 78 9.55 0.34 -10.62
N ASP A 79 9.07 -0.72 -11.28
CA ASP A 79 9.19 -0.89 -12.73
C ASP A 79 8.43 0.20 -13.50
N ILE A 80 7.20 0.51 -13.06
CA ILE A 80 6.41 1.61 -13.62
C ILE A 80 7.19 2.91 -13.47
N LEU A 81 7.68 3.21 -12.28
CA LEU A 81 8.40 4.45 -12.01
C LEU A 81 9.70 4.56 -12.80
N ASN A 82 10.47 3.47 -12.92
CA ASN A 82 11.68 3.41 -13.74
C ASN A 82 11.39 3.67 -15.22
N PHE A 83 10.26 3.15 -15.72
CA PHE A 83 9.84 3.38 -17.11
C PHE A 83 9.48 4.84 -17.36
N TYR A 84 8.76 5.48 -16.43
CA TYR A 84 8.28 6.86 -16.58
C TYR A 84 9.27 7.93 -16.15
N ASN A 85 10.18 7.64 -15.21
CA ASN A 85 11.12 8.59 -14.62
C ASN A 85 12.43 7.89 -14.23
N LYS A 86 13.40 7.90 -15.15
CA LYS A 86 14.77 7.39 -14.88
C LYS A 86 15.51 8.15 -13.77
N ASP A 87 15.05 9.35 -13.40
CA ASP A 87 15.75 10.25 -12.47
C ASP A 87 15.23 10.21 -11.02
N MET A 88 14.21 9.41 -10.67
CA MET A 88 13.68 9.41 -9.28
C MET A 88 14.60 8.79 -8.23
N TYR A 89 15.63 8.03 -8.64
CA TYR A 89 16.63 7.46 -7.72
C TYR A 89 17.88 8.34 -7.57
N ASN A 90 17.92 9.49 -8.23
CA ASN A 90 19.02 10.45 -8.13
C ASN A 90 18.62 11.59 -7.16
N GLN A 91 18.76 11.34 -5.87
CA GLN A 91 18.97 12.39 -4.87
C GLN A 91 20.18 12.02 -4.01
#